data_AF-A0A1Q6YM88-F1
#
_entry.id   AF-A0A1Q6YM88-F1
#
_cell.length_a   1.000
_cell.length_b   1.000
_cell.length_c   1.000
_cell.angle_alpha   90.00
_cell.angle_beta   90.00
_cell.angle_gamma   90.00
#
_symmetry.space_group_name_H-M   'P 1'
#
loop_
_entity.id
_entity.type
_entity.pdbx_description
1 polymer ?
#
loop_
_entity_poly.entity_id
_entity_poly.type
_entity_poly.pdbx_seq_one_letter_code
_entity_poly.pdbx_strand_id
1 'polypeptide(L)'
;MKRNYLILGIASLAVAGALLAQDPPAKTTPKKSASHGAAGSAVRGKQVFEKKCAMCHFADSDAKKIGPGLKGISKRGTFTVNGNKVTTESLTTWIENGDSQMPGMKDTLEPQQIKDVAAYVKTL
;
A
#
# COMPACT_ATOMS: atom_id res chain seq x y z
N MET A 1 13.98 -52.28 26.09
CA MET A 1 13.09 -51.16 25.72
C MET A 1 12.56 -51.43 24.32
N LYS A 2 11.24 -51.45 24.14
CA LYS A 2 10.47 -52.23 23.15
C LYS A 2 10.56 -51.73 21.70
N ARG A 3 10.53 -52.69 20.75
CA ARG A 3 10.37 -52.54 19.30
C ARG A 3 8.98 -53.03 18.85
N ASN A 4 8.34 -52.25 17.96
CA ASN A 4 7.54 -52.63 16.78
C ASN A 4 6.18 -53.36 16.90
N TYR A 5 5.12 -52.75 16.33
CA TYR A 5 3.98 -53.33 15.56
C TYR A 5 3.39 -52.15 14.74
N LEU A 6 3.15 -52.13 13.41
CA LEU A 6 2.74 -53.09 12.38
C LEU A 6 1.21 -53.39 12.37
N ILE A 7 0.50 -52.64 11.51
CA ILE A 7 -0.67 -52.96 10.66
C ILE A 7 -2.09 -53.07 11.29
N LEU A 8 -3.06 -52.77 10.42
CA LEU A 8 -4.51 -53.01 10.39
C LEU A 8 -5.34 -51.90 11.05
N GLY A 9 -5.97 -51.00 10.29
CA GLY A 9 -6.88 -51.31 9.20
C GLY A 9 -8.30 -51.32 9.78
N ILE A 10 -8.90 -50.15 9.94
CA ILE A 10 -10.29 -50.02 10.39
C ILE A 10 -11.11 -49.51 9.21
N ALA A 11 -11.81 -50.49 8.64
CA ALA A 11 -13.11 -50.43 7.98
C ALA A 11 -13.65 -49.05 7.59
N SER A 12 -13.88 -48.94 6.29
CA SER A 12 -14.88 -48.11 5.63
C SER A 12 -16.15 -47.93 6.47
N LEU A 13 -16.47 -46.68 6.82
CA LEU A 13 -17.85 -46.25 7.00
C LEU A 13 -18.13 -45.21 5.91
N ALA A 14 -18.82 -45.65 4.87
CA ALA A 14 -19.42 -44.77 3.89
C ALA A 14 -20.51 -43.96 4.59
N VAL A 15 -20.23 -42.68 4.87
CA VAL A 15 -21.27 -41.70 5.19
C VAL A 15 -21.55 -40.94 3.92
N ALA A 16 -22.59 -41.39 3.21
CA ALA A 16 -23.31 -40.57 2.26
C ALA A 16 -24.03 -39.48 3.07
N GLY A 17 -23.48 -38.26 3.03
CA GLY A 17 -24.05 -37.08 3.65
C GLY A 17 -23.90 -35.91 2.69
N ALA A 18 -25.00 -35.53 2.05
CA ALA A 18 -25.09 -34.35 1.21
C ALA A 18 -24.85 -33.07 2.02
N LEU A 19 -24.44 -32.02 1.31
CA LEU A 19 -24.41 -30.60 1.72
C LEU A 19 -23.18 -30.20 2.56
N LEU A 20 -22.17 -29.68 1.88
CA LEU A 20 -21.79 -28.27 1.89
C LEU A 20 -20.67 -28.10 0.85
N ALA A 21 -20.92 -27.30 -0.19
CA ALA A 21 -19.94 -26.92 -1.18
C ALA A 21 -18.75 -26.23 -0.48
N GLN A 22 -17.60 -26.89 -0.50
CA GLN A 22 -16.33 -26.25 -0.17
C GLN A 22 -15.72 -25.80 -1.50
N ASP A 23 -16.05 -24.58 -1.91
CA ASP A 23 -15.32 -23.91 -2.97
C ASP A 23 -13.83 -23.87 -2.57
N PRO A 24 -12.90 -24.30 -3.45
CA PRO A 24 -11.49 -24.15 -3.18
C PRO A 24 -11.18 -22.67 -2.97
N PRO A 25 -10.28 -22.29 -2.03
CA PRO A 25 -9.92 -20.90 -1.85
C PRO A 25 -9.34 -20.40 -3.17
N ALA A 26 -10.08 -19.51 -3.82
CA ALA A 26 -9.60 -18.76 -4.97
C ALA A 26 -8.29 -18.11 -4.53
N LYS A 27 -7.16 -18.62 -5.03
CA LYS A 27 -5.89 -17.91 -5.02
C LYS A 27 -6.12 -16.69 -5.90
N THR A 28 -6.63 -15.61 -5.32
CA THR A 28 -6.65 -14.29 -5.94
C THR A 28 -5.20 -13.84 -6.00
N THR A 29 -4.52 -14.26 -7.05
CA THR A 29 -3.34 -13.58 -7.55
C THR A 29 -3.74 -12.12 -7.76
N PRO A 30 -3.07 -11.15 -7.12
CA PRO A 30 -3.35 -9.76 -7.42
C PRO A 30 -2.96 -9.55 -8.88
N LYS A 31 -3.97 -9.42 -9.73
CA LYS A 31 -3.82 -9.07 -11.15
C LYS A 31 -3.05 -7.77 -11.18
N LYS A 32 -1.76 -7.83 -11.51
CA LYS A 32 -0.92 -6.66 -11.77
C LYS A 32 -1.42 -6.01 -13.05
N SER A 33 -2.51 -5.27 -12.92
CA SER A 33 -2.95 -4.32 -13.94
C SER A 33 -2.00 -3.12 -13.86
N ALA A 34 -0.88 -3.22 -14.56
CA ALA A 34 -0.13 -2.06 -14.99
C ALA A 34 -1.01 -1.30 -16.00
N SER A 35 -1.92 -0.49 -15.49
CA SER A 35 -2.71 0.43 -16.30
C SER A 35 -1.97 1.75 -16.35
N HIS A 36 -1.26 1.99 -17.46
CA HIS A 36 -0.86 3.34 -17.84
C HIS A 36 -2.16 4.11 -18.15
N GLY A 37 -2.71 4.78 -17.12
CA GLY A 37 -3.96 5.54 -17.22
C GLY A 37 -4.88 5.46 -15.99
N ALA A 38 -4.64 4.55 -15.05
CA ALA A 38 -5.48 4.45 -13.86
C ALA A 38 -5.28 5.64 -12.90
N ALA A 39 -6.39 6.15 -12.35
CA ALA A 39 -6.36 7.06 -11.22
C ALA A 39 -5.67 6.41 -10.00
N GLY A 40 -5.04 7.24 -9.16
CA GLY A 40 -4.39 6.76 -7.93
C GLY A 40 -5.39 6.19 -6.93
N SER A 41 -5.01 5.12 -6.23
CA SER A 41 -5.78 4.53 -5.13
C SER A 41 -5.18 4.91 -3.78
N ALA A 42 -5.96 5.61 -2.94
CA ALA A 42 -5.52 5.97 -1.58
C ALA A 42 -5.23 4.74 -0.70
N VAL A 43 -5.96 3.63 -0.87
CA VAL A 43 -5.74 2.39 -0.11
C VAL A 43 -4.36 1.80 -0.41
N ARG A 44 -3.98 1.70 -1.70
CA ARG A 44 -2.64 1.26 -2.09
C ARG A 44 -1.58 2.30 -1.72
N GLY A 45 -1.92 3.57 -1.84
CA GLY A 45 -1.06 4.70 -1.46
C GLY A 45 -0.66 4.67 0.00
N LYS A 46 -1.58 4.31 0.90
CA LYS A 46 -1.27 4.12 2.34
C LYS A 46 -0.17 3.09 2.55
N GLN A 47 -0.23 1.97 1.84
CA GLN A 47 0.79 0.90 1.95
C GLN A 47 2.16 1.38 1.43
N VAL A 48 2.19 2.18 0.37
CA VAL A 48 3.43 2.80 -0.13
C VAL A 48 3.97 3.81 0.88
N PHE A 49 3.08 4.66 1.42
CA PHE A 49 3.43 5.69 2.39
C PHE A 49 4.10 5.09 3.64
N GLU A 50 3.50 4.06 4.22
CA GLU A 50 4.03 3.39 5.42
C GLU A 50 5.45 2.84 5.20
N LYS A 51 5.73 2.32 4.01
CA LYS A 51 7.01 1.68 3.69
C LYS A 51 8.10 2.67 3.27
N LYS A 52 7.72 3.81 2.68
CA LYS A 52 8.66 4.69 1.97
C LYS A 52 8.67 6.13 2.47
N CYS A 53 7.58 6.60 3.06
CA CYS A 53 7.41 8.01 3.42
C CYS A 53 7.34 8.22 4.95
N ALA A 54 6.78 7.26 5.68
CA ALA A 54 6.53 7.37 7.12
C ALA A 54 7.81 7.48 7.97
N MET A 55 8.97 7.08 7.42
CA MET A 55 10.26 7.32 8.07
C MET A 55 10.57 8.81 8.22
N CYS A 56 10.13 9.65 7.27
CA CYS A 56 10.43 11.08 7.24
C CYS A 56 9.23 11.97 7.57
N HIS A 57 8.01 11.50 7.36
CA HIS A 57 6.79 12.30 7.49
C HIS A 57 5.79 11.66 8.45
N PHE A 58 5.17 12.48 9.30
CA PHE A 58 3.96 12.09 10.03
C PHE A 58 2.74 12.22 9.11
N ALA A 59 1.88 11.21 9.10
CA ALA A 59 0.62 11.25 8.34
C ALA A 59 -0.49 12.00 9.12
N ASP A 60 -0.46 11.91 10.43
CA ASP A 60 -1.51 12.28 11.38
C ASP A 60 -1.17 13.51 12.25
N SER A 61 0.03 14.06 12.05
CA SER A 61 0.51 15.28 12.69
C SER A 61 1.04 16.27 11.65
N ASP A 62 1.00 17.55 11.99
CA ASP A 62 1.67 18.65 11.27
C ASP A 62 3.08 18.93 11.82
N ALA A 63 3.47 18.29 12.92
CA ALA A 63 4.80 18.41 13.50
C ALA A 63 5.90 17.96 12.52
N LYS A 64 7.08 18.59 12.63
CA LYS A 64 8.25 18.19 11.86
C LYS A 64 8.83 16.87 12.40
N LYS A 65 9.20 15.96 11.50
CA LYS A 65 9.98 14.76 11.82
C LYS A 65 11.37 14.87 11.20
N ILE A 66 11.49 14.48 9.93
CA ILE A 66 12.61 14.85 9.06
C ILE A 66 12.08 15.87 8.06
N GLY A 67 11.01 15.49 7.35
CA GLY A 67 10.16 16.40 6.59
C GLY A 67 9.02 16.98 7.44
N PRO A 68 8.22 17.90 6.87
CA PRO A 68 7.02 18.41 7.52
C PRO A 68 5.99 17.31 7.73
N GLY A 69 5.21 17.40 8.82
CA GLY A 69 4.03 16.58 8.98
C GLY A 69 3.01 16.87 7.89
N LEU A 70 2.17 15.90 7.52
CA LEU A 70 1.30 15.95 6.33
C LEU A 70 -0.20 16.03 6.66
N LYS A 71 -0.56 16.06 7.95
CA LYS A 71 -1.96 16.24 8.37
C LYS A 71 -2.58 17.49 7.77
N GLY A 72 -3.70 17.35 7.09
CA GLY A 72 -4.43 18.45 6.45
C GLY A 72 -3.69 19.12 5.30
N ILE A 73 -2.73 18.46 4.64
CA ILE A 73 -1.91 19.08 3.58
C ILE A 73 -2.76 19.68 2.46
N SER A 74 -3.85 19.03 2.08
CA SER A 74 -4.79 19.52 1.07
C SER A 74 -5.47 20.84 1.47
N LYS A 75 -5.55 21.15 2.77
CA LYS A 75 -6.18 22.37 3.30
C LYS A 75 -5.20 23.51 3.50
N ARG A 76 -3.89 23.26 3.48
CA ARG A 76 -2.86 24.29 3.72
C ARG A 76 -2.74 25.31 2.58
N GLY A 77 -3.24 24.98 1.40
CA GLY A 77 -3.17 25.83 0.22
C GLY A 77 -1.82 25.76 -0.50
N THR A 78 -0.69 25.85 0.20
CA THR A 78 0.67 25.83 -0.38
C THR A 78 1.64 24.89 0.35
N PHE A 79 2.67 24.43 -0.35
CA PHE A 79 3.78 23.68 0.24
C PHE A 79 4.67 24.61 1.07
N THR A 80 5.11 24.13 2.23
CA THR A 80 5.97 24.89 3.15
C THR A 80 7.39 25.12 2.60
N VAL A 81 7.82 24.29 1.65
CA VAL A 81 9.21 24.29 1.13
C VAL A 81 9.44 25.25 -0.02
N ASN A 82 8.41 25.54 -0.83
CA ASN A 82 8.55 26.37 -2.04
C ASN A 82 7.37 27.33 -2.29
N GLY A 83 6.33 27.32 -1.45
CA GLY A 83 5.16 28.18 -1.61
C GLY A 83 4.22 27.80 -2.77
N ASN A 84 4.51 26.75 -3.54
CA ASN A 84 3.65 26.31 -4.63
C ASN A 84 2.32 25.78 -4.11
N LYS A 85 1.24 25.97 -4.87
CA LYS A 85 -0.08 25.44 -4.50
C LYS A 85 -0.06 23.92 -4.38
N VAL A 86 -0.71 23.39 -3.36
CA VAL A 86 -0.93 21.95 -3.21
C VAL A 86 -2.07 21.55 -4.13
N THR A 87 -1.73 20.93 -5.26
CA THR A 87 -2.67 20.30 -6.20
C THR A 87 -2.28 18.83 -6.37
N THR A 88 -3.15 18.01 -6.95
CA THR A 88 -2.80 16.61 -7.24
C THR A 88 -1.55 16.54 -8.13
N GLU A 89 -1.46 17.42 -9.12
CA GLU A 89 -0.35 17.46 -10.07
C GLU A 89 0.94 17.92 -9.39
N SER A 90 0.92 19.04 -8.66
CA SER A 90 2.11 19.54 -7.99
C SER A 90 2.62 18.58 -6.91
N LEU A 91 1.71 17.89 -6.21
CA LEU A 91 2.07 16.84 -5.24
C LEU A 91 2.72 15.63 -5.93
N THR A 92 2.17 15.19 -7.06
CA THR A 92 2.72 14.06 -7.83
C THR A 92 4.12 14.41 -8.35
N THR A 93 4.27 15.58 -8.98
CA THR A 93 5.55 16.08 -9.49
C THR A 93 6.60 16.23 -8.38
N TRP A 94 6.18 16.70 -7.21
CA TRP A 94 7.06 16.82 -6.04
C TRP A 94 7.55 15.46 -5.54
N ILE A 95 6.65 14.48 -5.42
CA ILE A 95 7.03 13.12 -4.99
C ILE A 95 7.94 12.47 -6.04
N GLU A 96 7.70 12.72 -7.32
CA GLU A 96 8.49 12.15 -8.41
C GLU A 96 9.92 12.70 -8.43
N ASN A 97 10.08 14.02 -8.39
CA ASN A 97 11.36 14.67 -8.65
C ASN A 97 12.09 15.15 -7.39
N GLY A 98 11.34 15.51 -6.35
CA GLY A 98 11.91 16.09 -5.14
C GLY A 98 12.66 17.41 -5.39
N ASP A 99 13.52 17.76 -4.45
CA ASP A 99 14.45 18.89 -4.50
C ASP A 99 15.68 18.62 -3.61
N SER A 100 16.38 19.67 -3.17
CA SER A 100 17.50 19.55 -2.23
C SER A 100 17.11 19.11 -0.81
N GLN A 101 15.84 19.19 -0.42
CA GLN A 101 15.36 18.85 0.92
C GLN A 101 14.61 17.51 0.97
N MET A 102 13.93 17.13 -0.11
CA MET A 102 13.25 15.85 -0.24
C MET A 102 13.76 15.10 -1.47
N PRO A 103 14.29 13.87 -1.34
CA PRO A 103 14.72 13.10 -2.50
C PRO A 103 13.52 12.73 -3.38
N GLY A 104 13.72 12.78 -4.69
CA GLY A 104 12.74 12.29 -5.66
C GLY A 104 12.57 10.77 -5.57
N MET A 105 11.35 10.29 -5.77
CA MET A 105 11.00 8.88 -5.61
C MET A 105 10.92 8.11 -6.93
N LYS A 106 11.08 8.76 -8.09
CA LYS A 106 10.93 8.14 -9.42
C LYS A 106 11.90 6.99 -9.71
N ASP A 107 13.08 7.01 -9.10
CA ASP A 107 14.07 5.94 -9.27
C ASP A 107 13.78 4.73 -8.36
N THR A 108 12.86 4.87 -7.40
CA THR A 108 12.53 3.84 -6.39
C THR A 108 11.09 3.34 -6.50
N LEU A 109 10.19 4.12 -7.10
CA LEU A 109 8.76 3.83 -7.20
C LEU A 109 8.30 3.82 -8.67
N GLU A 110 7.45 2.85 -8.99
CA GLU A 110 6.76 2.83 -10.27
C GLU A 110 5.82 4.04 -10.40
N PRO A 111 5.56 4.56 -11.62
CA PRO A 111 4.69 5.71 -11.82
C PRO A 111 3.30 5.57 -11.19
N GLN A 112 2.73 4.36 -11.19
CA GLN A 112 1.44 4.10 -10.55
C GLN A 112 1.51 4.19 -9.01
N GLN A 113 2.62 3.79 -8.41
CA GLN A 113 2.81 3.89 -6.95
C GLN A 113 2.91 5.36 -6.51
N ILE A 114 3.53 6.21 -7.33
CA ILE A 114 3.59 7.66 -7.10
C ILE A 114 2.18 8.26 -7.12
N LYS A 115 1.36 7.91 -8.13
CA LYS A 115 -0.05 8.32 -8.19
C LYS A 115 -0.86 7.83 -6.99
N ASP A 116 -0.67 6.57 -6.59
CA ASP A 116 -1.35 5.98 -5.46
C ASP A 116 -1.00 6.71 -4.15
N VAL A 117 0.29 6.97 -3.89
CA VAL A 117 0.72 7.67 -2.66
C VAL A 117 0.30 9.14 -2.67
N ALA A 118 0.32 9.82 -3.82
CA ALA A 118 -0.22 11.18 -3.93
C ALA A 118 -1.72 11.22 -3.61
N ALA A 119 -2.48 10.23 -4.10
CA ALA A 119 -3.91 10.11 -3.78
C ALA A 119 -4.14 9.91 -2.28
N TYR A 120 -3.32 9.09 -1.61
CA TYR A 120 -3.40 8.91 -0.16
C TYR A 120 -3.04 10.18 0.61
N VAL A 121 -1.93 10.84 0.27
CA VAL A 121 -1.47 12.05 0.97
C VAL A 121 -2.51 13.16 0.88
N LYS A 122 -3.26 13.23 -0.23
CA LYS A 122 -4.37 14.18 -0.38
C LYS A 122 -5.53 13.96 0.62
N THR A 123 -5.66 12.75 1.17
CA THR A 123 -6.69 12.42 2.18
C THR A 123 -6.30 12.78 3.60
N LEU A 124 -5.02 13.14 3.84
CA LEU A 124 -4.48 13.42 5.16
C LEU A 124 -4.89 14.79 5.69
#